data_AF-X1LU48-F1
#
_entry.id   AF-X1LU48-F1
#
_cell.length_a   1.000
_cell.length_b   1.000
_cell.length_c   1.000
_cell.angle_alpha   90.00
_cell.angle_beta   90.00
_cell.angle_gamma   90.00
#
_symmetry.space_group_name_H-M   'P 1'
#
loop_
_entity.id
_entity.type
_entity.pdbx_description
1 polymer ?
#
loop_
_entity_poly.entity_id
_entity_poly.type
_entity_poly.pdbx_seq_one_letter_code
_entity_poly.pdbx_strand_id
1 'polypeptide(L)' 'ARIVWKLRRLIYEKEPEVALEQLIDYIRNTKSNDDFLKAIKASFDKEKKIK' A
#
# COMPACT_ATOMS: atom_id res chain seq x y z
N ALA A 1 -7.58 -4.64 11.10
CA ALA A 1 -8.44 -3.55 10.60
C ALA A 1 -7.70 -2.23 10.27
N ARG A 2 -6.85 -1.67 11.15
CA ARG A 2 -6.23 -0.33 10.98
C ARG A 2 -5.33 -0.16 9.73
N ILE A 3 -4.65 -1.21 9.28
CA ILE A 3 -3.75 -1.16 8.11
C ILE A 3 -4.54 -1.02 6.79
N VAL A 4 -5.69 -1.68 6.68
CA VAL A 4 -6.57 -1.59 5.50
C VAL A 4 -7.14 -0.19 5.32
N TRP A 5 -7.48 0.49 6.41
CA TRP A 5 -7.91 1.89 6.37
C TRP A 5 -6.81 2.85 5.90
N LYS A 6 -5.55 2.56 6.26
CA LYS A 6 -4.41 3.30 5.71
C LYS A 6 -4.29 3.03 4.22
N LEU A 7 -4.30 1.77 3.81
CA LEU A 7 -4.26 1.40 2.39
C LEU A 7 -5.33 2.12 1.58
N ARG A 8 -6.57 2.16 2.07
CA ARG A 8 -7.67 2.90 1.45
C ARG A 8 -7.32 4.38 1.25
N ARG A 9 -6.68 5.03 2.22
CA ARG A 9 -6.23 6.42 2.10
C ARG A 9 -5.09 6.59 1.10
N LEU A 10 -4.18 5.62 0.98
CA LEU A 10 -3.08 5.67 -0.01
C LEU A 10 -3.60 5.76 -1.44
N ILE A 11 -4.63 4.97 -1.72
CA ILE A 11 -5.18 4.81 -3.07
C ILE A 11 -6.31 5.77 -3.38
N TYR A 12 -6.86 6.46 -2.37
CA TYR A 12 -8.02 7.34 -2.54
C TYR A 12 -7.72 8.57 -3.40
N GLU A 13 -6.49 9.08 -3.36
CA GLU A 13 -6.08 10.25 -4.15
C GLU A 13 -5.54 9.86 -5.55
N LYS A 14 -5.51 8.57 -5.87
CA LYS A 14 -5.01 8.04 -7.15
C LYS A 14 -6.17 7.69 -8.07
N GLU A 15 -5.92 7.74 -9.37
CA GLU A 15 -6.86 7.18 -10.34
C GLU A 15 -7.06 5.68 -10.07
N PRO A 16 -8.29 5.16 -10.25
CA PRO A 16 -8.63 3.79 -9.88
C PRO A 16 -7.75 2.75 -10.59
N GLU A 17 -7.36 3.01 -11.83
CA GLU A 17 -6.47 2.14 -12.61
C GLU A 17 -5.07 2.09 -12.00
N VAL A 18 -4.50 3.25 -11.68
CA VAL A 18 -3.18 3.39 -11.04
C VAL A 18 -3.16 2.77 -9.64
N ALA A 19 -4.25 2.94 -8.88
CA ALA A 19 -4.42 2.32 -7.58
C ALA A 19 -4.42 0.79 -7.67
N LEU A 20 -5.12 0.23 -8.66
CA LEU A 20 -5.20 -1.21 -8.89
C LEU A 20 -3.86 -1.78 -9.34
N GLU A 21 -3.17 -1.15 -10.28
CA GLU A 21 -1.84 -1.58 -10.71
C GLU A 21 -0.85 -1.60 -9.54
N GLN A 22 -0.85 -0.54 -8.72
CA GLN A 22 0.03 -0.46 -7.57
C GLN A 22 -0.27 -1.56 -6.53
N LEU A 23 -1.55 -1.91 -6.33
CA LEU A 23 -1.94 -3.04 -5.49
C LEU A 23 -1.48 -4.38 -6.07
N ILE A 24 -1.65 -4.58 -7.38
CA ILE A 24 -1.22 -5.78 -8.09
C ILE A 24 0.29 -5.94 -7.97
N ASP A 25 1.06 -4.87 -8.16
CA ASP A 25 2.51 -4.91 -8.02
C ASP A 25 2.96 -5.25 -6.60
N TYR A 26 2.30 -4.72 -5.57
CA TYR A 26 2.59 -5.12 -4.19
C TYR A 26 2.26 -6.59 -3.93
N ILE A 27 1.17 -7.11 -4.49
CA ILE A 27 0.80 -8.53 -4.36
C ILE A 27 1.82 -9.40 -5.12
N ARG A 28 2.22 -9.02 -6.34
CA ARG A 28 3.20 -9.78 -7.14
C ARG A 28 4.58 -9.82 -6.51
N ASN A 29 4.97 -8.76 -5.79
CA ASN A 29 6.26 -8.67 -5.11
C ASN A 29 6.25 -9.27 -3.70
N THR A 30 5.14 -9.82 -3.22
CA THR A 30 5.02 -10.38 -1.87
C THR A 30 4.58 -11.85 -1.93
N LYS A 31 5.18 -12.70 -1.10
CA LYS A 31 4.86 -14.13 -1.07
C LYS A 31 3.69 -14.46 -0.15
N SER A 32 3.33 -13.54 0.75
CA SER A 32 2.29 -13.74 1.75
C SER A 32 1.54 -12.45 2.06
N ASN A 33 0.29 -12.58 2.54
CA ASN A 33 -0.53 -11.44 2.96
C ASN A 33 0.12 -10.64 4.10
N ASP A 34 0.91 -11.30 4.96
CA ASP A 34 1.66 -10.63 6.02
C ASP A 34 2.79 -9.75 5.46
N ASP A 35 3.51 -10.24 4.44
CA ASP A 35 4.55 -9.46 3.75
C ASP A 35 3.95 -8.28 2.98
N PHE A 36 2.78 -8.47 2.36
CA PHE A 36 2.00 -7.39 1.77
C PHE A 36 1.70 -6.28 2.78
N LEU A 37 1.14 -6.63 3.94
CA LEU A 37 0.79 -5.65 4.97
C LEU A 37 2.04 -4.95 5.54
N LYS A 38 3.19 -5.64 5.64
CA LYS A 38 4.48 -5.04 6.04
C LYS A 38 5.02 -4.08 4.98
N ALA A 39 4.95 -4.44 3.70
CA ALA A 39 5.37 -3.59 2.60
C ALA A 39 4.55 -2.29 2.52
N ILE A 40 3.22 -2.40 2.68
CA ILE A 40 2.34 -1.24 2.76
C ILE A 40 2.72 -0.36 3.95
N LYS A 41 2.93 -0.93 5.14
CA LYS A 41 3.35 -0.19 6.33
C LYS A 41 4.67 0.55 6.12
N ALA A 42 5.66 -0.11 5.50
CA ALA A 42 6.96 0.49 5.20
C ALA A 42 6.86 1.65 4.20
N SER A 43 5.98 1.53 3.20
CA SER A 43 5.71 2.62 2.24
C SER A 43 5.17 3.87 2.94
N PHE A 44 4.22 3.69 3.88
CA PHE A 44 3.68 4.78 4.70
C PHE A 44 4.72 5.44 5.61
N ASP A 45 5.59 4.65 6.25
CA ASP A 45 6.65 5.18 7.11
C ASP A 45 7.69 5.97 6.29
N LYS A 46 7.91 5.60 5.03
CA LYS A 46 8.79 6.32 4.09
C LYS A 46 8.18 7.66 3.67
N GLU A 47 6.89 7.72 3.34
CA GLU A 47 6.19 8.99 3.04
C GLU A 47 6.16 9.93 4.25
N LYS A 48 6.03 9.39 5.47
CA LYS A 48 6.05 10.19 6.70
C LYS A 48 7.41 10.83 7.02
N LYS A 49 8.52 10.24 6.56
CA LYS A 49 9.88 10.77 6.76
C LYS A 49 10.28 11.85 5.75
N ILE A 50 9.52 11.98 4.65
CA ILE A 50 9.77 12.96 3.59
C ILE A 50 9.01 14.28 3.87
N LYS A 51 8.06 14.27 4.81
CA LYS A 51 7.36 15.46 5.33
C LYS A 51 8.05 16.07 6.54
#